data_AF-A0A1W9HL84-F1
#
_entry.id   AF-A0A1W9HL84-F1
#
_cell.length_a   1.000
_cell.length_b   1.000
_cell.length_c   1.000
_cell.angle_alpha   90.00
_cell.angle_beta   90.00
_cell.angle_gamma   90.00
#
_symmetry.space_group_name_H-M   'P 1'
#
loop_
_entity.id
_entity.type
_entity.pdbx_description
1 polymer ?
#
loop_
_entity_poly.entity_id
_entity_poly.type
_entity_poly.pdbx_seq_one_letter_code
_entity_poly.pdbx_strand_id
1 'polypeptide(L)'
;MMSTHTPTDEELKNQVIRQALSGDMAGARQTANEITDKRYLRDAWQMMLFVESERGNVQAVKNTILSCPDSSLLSSHFYLELPQLFIKAGDRSGAIEIAKAMGNAGVLPLIGIAAHLAQDGDMLGAHDALAHIEDEDLRAMILRKVIASQPRIQRPGGMNPDEGQAEEDDSLAA
;
A
#
# COMPACT_ATOMS: atom_id res chain seq x y z
N MET A 1 -40.72 21.41 -27.85
CA MET A 1 -39.42 20.72 -28.04
C MET A 1 -38.70 20.76 -26.71
N MET A 2 -38.44 19.61 -26.09
CA MET A 2 -37.59 19.56 -24.89
C MET A 2 -36.14 19.77 -25.34
N SER A 3 -35.53 20.87 -24.92
CA SER A 3 -34.09 21.06 -25.08
C SER A 3 -33.39 19.99 -24.27
N THR A 4 -32.72 19.05 -24.92
CA THR A 4 -31.82 18.09 -24.26
C THR A 4 -30.57 18.85 -23.85
N HIS A 5 -30.56 19.36 -22.62
CA HIS A 5 -29.35 19.91 -22.01
C HIS A 5 -28.30 18.79 -21.96
N THR A 6 -27.16 19.01 -22.61
CA THR A 6 -26.01 18.12 -22.47
C THR A 6 -25.27 18.55 -21.22
N PRO A 7 -25.13 17.69 -20.19
CA PRO A 7 -24.42 18.05 -18.97
C PRO A 7 -22.97 18.42 -19.28
N THR A 8 -22.47 19.44 -18.59
CA THR A 8 -21.04 19.75 -18.58
C THR A 8 -20.26 18.74 -17.74
N ASP A 9 -18.95 18.60 -17.99
CA ASP A 9 -18.07 17.74 -17.17
C ASP A 9 -18.08 18.10 -15.68
N GLU A 10 -18.28 19.38 -15.35
CA GLU A 10 -18.44 19.81 -13.96
C GLU A 10 -19.76 19.32 -13.34
N GLU A 11 -20.87 19.39 -14.09
CA GLU A 11 -22.16 18.86 -13.67
C GLU A 11 -22.12 17.34 -13.49
N LEU A 12 -21.46 16.63 -14.42
CA LEU A 12 -21.22 15.19 -14.34
C LEU A 12 -20.39 14.85 -13.11
N LYS A 13 -19.26 15.53 -12.85
CA LYS A 13 -18.48 15.36 -11.62
C LYS A 13 -19.34 15.58 -10.37
N ASN A 14 -20.14 16.65 -10.33
CA ASN A 14 -21.02 16.92 -9.19
C ASN A 14 -22.09 15.82 -9.01
N GLN A 15 -22.56 15.22 -10.10
CA GLN A 15 -23.46 14.07 -10.07
C GLN A 15 -22.76 12.81 -9.53
N VAL A 16 -21.54 12.52 -9.98
CA VAL A 16 -20.71 11.42 -9.44
C VAL A 16 -20.58 11.54 -7.92
N ILE A 17 -20.26 12.73 -7.42
CA ILE A 17 -20.10 12.98 -5.99
C ILE A 17 -21.41 12.70 -5.23
N ARG A 18 -22.56 13.16 -5.75
CA ARG A 18 -23.87 12.88 -5.14
C ARG A 18 -24.19 11.38 -5.12
N GLN A 19 -23.96 10.68 -6.24
CA GLN A 19 -24.19 9.24 -6.35
C GLN A 19 -23.31 8.48 -5.36
N ALA A 20 -22.01 8.76 -5.32
CA ALA A 20 -21.06 8.17 -4.39
C ALA A 20 -21.49 8.35 -2.93
N LEU A 21 -21.80 9.59 -2.51
CA LEU A 21 -22.27 9.90 -1.16
C LEU A 21 -23.56 9.14 -0.80
N SER A 22 -24.47 8.94 -1.75
CA SER A 22 -25.71 8.18 -1.55
C SER A 22 -25.53 6.66 -1.52
N GLY A 23 -24.35 6.14 -1.89
CA GLY A 23 -24.08 4.70 -1.94
C GLY A 23 -24.13 4.09 -3.33
N ASP A 24 -24.53 4.84 -4.35
CA ASP A 24 -24.61 4.39 -5.74
C ASP A 24 -23.24 4.47 -6.45
N MET A 25 -22.32 3.59 -6.07
CA MET A 25 -20.99 3.56 -6.70
C MET A 25 -21.01 3.04 -8.14
N ALA A 26 -21.98 2.19 -8.50
CA ALA A 26 -22.13 1.71 -9.86
C ALA A 26 -22.56 2.85 -10.80
N GLY A 27 -23.59 3.61 -10.42
CA GLY A 27 -24.02 4.79 -11.15
C GLY A 27 -22.96 5.90 -11.14
N ALA A 28 -22.25 6.10 -10.02
CA ALA A 28 -21.13 7.02 -9.95
C ALA A 28 -20.04 6.68 -10.99
N ARG A 29 -19.64 5.41 -11.13
CA ARG A 29 -18.67 4.98 -12.15
C ARG A 29 -19.19 5.20 -13.57
N GLN A 30 -20.46 4.92 -13.81
CA GLN A 30 -21.07 5.13 -15.13
C GLN A 30 -21.04 6.62 -15.52
N THR A 31 -21.50 7.50 -14.64
CA THR A 31 -21.46 8.95 -14.86
C THR A 31 -20.02 9.46 -15.03
N ALA A 32 -19.07 8.94 -14.25
CA ALA A 32 -17.66 9.34 -14.35
C ALA A 32 -17.08 9.02 -15.73
N ASN A 33 -17.47 7.89 -16.35
CA ASN A 33 -17.01 7.51 -17.69
C ASN A 33 -17.53 8.42 -18.81
N GLU A 34 -18.50 9.29 -18.53
CA GLU A 34 -18.98 10.30 -19.47
C GLU A 34 -18.15 11.60 -19.41
N ILE A 35 -17.29 11.77 -18.39
CA ILE A 35 -16.46 12.97 -18.21
C ILE A 35 -15.25 12.94 -19.15
N THR A 36 -15.06 14.00 -19.92
CA THR A 36 -13.98 14.07 -20.92
C THR A 36 -12.74 14.83 -20.45
N ASP A 37 -12.89 15.92 -19.69
CA ASP A 37 -11.78 16.66 -19.09
C ASP A 37 -11.17 15.83 -17.95
N LYS A 38 -9.90 15.46 -18.13
CA LYS A 38 -9.13 14.64 -17.18
C LYS A 38 -9.08 15.23 -15.77
N ARG A 39 -9.18 16.56 -15.61
CA ARG A 39 -9.18 17.19 -14.28
C ARG A 39 -10.46 16.87 -13.53
N TYR A 40 -11.62 17.05 -14.17
CA TYR A 40 -12.90 16.71 -13.56
C TYR A 40 -13.04 15.21 -13.35
N LEU A 41 -12.52 14.39 -14.27
CA LEU A 41 -12.49 12.94 -14.12
C LEU A 41 -11.65 12.52 -12.92
N ARG A 42 -10.46 13.10 -12.74
CA ARG A 42 -9.60 12.84 -11.58
C ARG A 42 -10.30 13.21 -10.27
N ASP A 43 -10.93 14.38 -10.20
CA ASP A 43 -11.66 14.83 -9.01
C ASP A 43 -12.81 13.88 -8.66
N ALA A 44 -13.55 13.42 -9.68
CA ALA A 44 -14.63 12.45 -9.54
C ALA A 44 -14.12 11.12 -8.94
N TRP A 45 -13.06 10.55 -9.51
CA TRP A 45 -12.44 9.31 -9.00
C TRP A 45 -11.86 9.47 -7.60
N GLN A 46 -11.20 10.60 -7.32
CA GLN A 46 -10.69 10.90 -5.98
C GLN A 46 -11.80 10.88 -4.95
N MET A 47 -12.94 11.50 -5.25
CA MET A 47 -14.05 11.58 -4.30
C MET A 47 -14.76 10.25 -4.11
N MET A 48 -14.89 9.43 -5.16
CA MET A 48 -15.40 8.06 -5.04
C MET A 48 -14.52 7.21 -4.13
N LEU A 49 -13.21 7.25 -4.34
CA LEU A 49 -12.24 6.50 -3.53
C LEU A 49 -12.21 6.99 -2.08
N PHE A 50 -12.30 8.29 -1.85
CA PHE A 50 -12.43 8.86 -0.50
C PHE A 50 -13.68 8.32 0.21
N VAL A 51 -14.85 8.42 -0.43
CA VAL A 51 -16.12 7.95 0.17
C VAL A 51 -16.10 6.45 0.47
N GLU A 52 -15.58 5.61 -0.43
CA GLU A 52 -15.45 4.17 -0.16
C GLU A 52 -14.44 3.86 0.94
N SER A 53 -13.34 4.62 1.01
CA SER A 53 -12.31 4.44 2.05
C SER A 53 -12.87 4.77 3.44
N GLU A 54 -13.65 5.84 3.57
CA GLU A 54 -14.31 6.24 4.82
C GLU A 54 -15.35 5.21 5.30
N ARG A 55 -15.91 4.40 4.38
CA ARG A 55 -16.81 3.30 4.72
C ARG A 55 -16.07 2.05 5.21
N GLY A 56 -14.74 2.00 5.08
CA GLY A 56 -13.91 0.90 5.55
C GLY A 56 -14.07 -0.42 4.76
N ASN A 57 -14.81 -0.41 3.64
CA ASN A 57 -14.96 -1.60 2.81
C ASN A 57 -13.81 -1.70 1.80
N VAL A 58 -12.71 -2.31 2.24
CA VAL A 58 -11.50 -2.53 1.42
C VAL A 58 -11.78 -3.24 0.10
N GLN A 59 -12.75 -4.15 0.04
CA GLN A 59 -13.11 -4.81 -1.23
C GLN A 59 -13.79 -3.86 -2.20
N ALA A 60 -14.63 -2.95 -1.72
CA ALA A 60 -15.27 -1.94 -2.55
C ALA A 60 -14.26 -0.87 -3.03
N VAL A 61 -13.31 -0.48 -2.17
CA VAL A 61 -12.17 0.36 -2.56
C VAL A 61 -11.37 -0.33 -3.67
N LYS A 62 -11.00 -1.60 -3.49
CA LYS A 62 -10.25 -2.40 -4.48
C LYS A 62 -10.96 -2.43 -5.82
N ASN A 63 -12.24 -2.79 -5.83
CA ASN A 63 -13.04 -2.85 -7.04
C ASN A 63 -13.10 -1.50 -7.75
N THR A 64 -13.19 -0.40 -6.99
CA THR A 64 -13.20 0.96 -7.55
C THR A 64 -11.85 1.27 -8.22
N ILE A 65 -10.73 1.03 -7.54
CA ILE A 65 -9.39 1.26 -8.10
C ILE A 65 -9.16 0.46 -9.38
N LEU A 66 -9.49 -0.83 -9.37
CA LEU A 66 -9.31 -1.72 -10.52
C LEU A 66 -10.26 -1.43 -11.69
N SER A 67 -11.36 -0.72 -11.43
CA SER A 67 -12.29 -0.27 -12.48
C SER A 67 -11.89 1.07 -13.10
N CYS A 68 -10.79 1.70 -12.63
CA CYS A 68 -10.34 2.96 -13.15
C CYS A 68 -9.89 2.80 -14.62
N PRO A 69 -10.45 3.56 -15.58
CA PRO A 69 -10.16 3.39 -17.00
C PRO A 69 -8.76 3.87 -17.40
N ASP A 70 -8.14 4.72 -16.57
CA ASP A 70 -6.83 5.31 -16.82
C ASP A 70 -6.03 5.31 -15.50
N SER A 71 -5.04 4.42 -15.40
CA SER A 71 -4.20 4.30 -14.19
C SER A 71 -3.41 5.57 -13.87
N SER A 72 -3.21 6.48 -14.84
CA SER A 72 -2.58 7.79 -14.56
C SER A 72 -3.44 8.68 -13.65
N LEU A 73 -4.74 8.38 -13.50
CA LEU A 73 -5.61 9.03 -12.52
C LEU A 73 -5.24 8.64 -11.10
N LEU A 74 -4.62 7.47 -10.90
CA LEU A 74 -4.15 6.94 -9.62
C LEU A 74 -2.69 7.30 -9.32
N SER A 75 -1.97 7.83 -10.30
CA SER A 75 -0.58 8.31 -10.16
C SER A 75 -0.51 9.67 -9.47
N SER A 76 -1.11 9.77 -8.27
CA SER A 76 -1.12 10.98 -7.45
C SER A 76 -0.78 10.65 -6.00
N HIS A 77 -0.13 11.59 -5.32
CA HIS A 77 0.22 11.47 -3.91
C HIS A 77 -1.01 11.40 -2.99
N PHE A 78 -2.20 11.80 -3.47
CA PHE A 78 -3.46 11.66 -2.73
C PHE A 78 -3.80 10.21 -2.37
N TYR A 79 -3.28 9.23 -3.13
CA TYR A 79 -3.62 7.82 -2.95
C TYR A 79 -2.59 7.02 -2.17
N LEU A 80 -1.55 7.67 -1.63
CA LEU A 80 -0.46 6.99 -0.92
C LEU A 80 -0.93 6.18 0.28
N GLU A 81 -2.03 6.58 0.92
CA GLU A 81 -2.61 5.91 2.08
C GLU A 81 -3.53 4.73 1.70
N LEU A 82 -3.92 4.59 0.43
CA LEU A 82 -4.84 3.53 0.02
C LEU A 82 -4.26 2.13 0.29
N PRO A 83 -3.00 1.81 -0.05
CA PRO A 83 -2.42 0.52 0.30
C PRO A 83 -2.37 0.25 1.81
N GLN A 84 -2.21 1.27 2.66
CA GLN A 84 -2.27 1.10 4.11
C GLN A 84 -3.65 0.65 4.61
N LEU A 85 -4.75 1.01 3.93
CA LEU A 85 -6.09 0.51 4.28
C LEU A 85 -6.14 -1.02 4.20
N PHE A 86 -5.53 -1.59 3.16
CA PHE A 86 -5.45 -3.04 2.96
C PHE A 86 -4.56 -3.73 3.99
N ILE A 87 -3.40 -3.13 4.31
CA ILE A 87 -2.53 -3.62 5.40
C ILE A 87 -3.27 -3.65 6.74
N LYS A 88 -3.97 -2.56 7.10
CA LYS A 88 -4.76 -2.48 8.34
C LYS A 88 -5.90 -3.52 8.39
N ALA A 89 -6.44 -3.88 7.23
CA ALA A 89 -7.45 -4.94 7.10
C ALA A 89 -6.85 -6.35 7.03
N GLY A 90 -5.51 -6.50 7.06
CA GLY A 90 -4.81 -7.77 6.93
C GLY A 90 -4.70 -8.29 5.49
N ASP A 91 -5.17 -7.55 4.49
CA ASP A 91 -5.10 -7.90 3.06
C ASP A 91 -3.76 -7.45 2.45
N ARG A 92 -2.69 -8.19 2.77
CA ARG A 92 -1.33 -7.89 2.31
C ARG A 92 -1.21 -7.94 0.79
N SER A 93 -1.79 -8.97 0.16
CA SER A 93 -1.77 -9.12 -1.30
C SER A 93 -2.54 -7.99 -1.99
N GLY A 94 -3.70 -7.60 -1.43
CA GLY A 94 -4.45 -6.44 -1.90
C GLY A 94 -3.65 -5.15 -1.80
N ALA A 95 -2.89 -4.94 -0.72
CA ALA A 95 -2.04 -3.76 -0.57
C ALA A 95 -1.00 -3.64 -1.71
N ILE A 96 -0.32 -4.75 -2.03
CA ILE A 96 0.66 -4.81 -3.13
C ILE A 96 -0.02 -4.56 -4.48
N GLU A 97 -1.17 -5.20 -4.72
CA GLU A 97 -1.94 -5.04 -5.95
C GLU A 97 -2.36 -3.59 -6.19
N ILE A 98 -2.86 -2.92 -5.16
CA ILE A 98 -3.25 -1.50 -5.25
C ILE A 98 -2.05 -0.60 -5.46
N ALA A 99 -0.94 -0.83 -4.74
CA ALA A 99 0.27 -0.05 -4.94
C ALA A 99 0.77 -0.16 -6.39
N LYS A 100 0.68 -1.34 -7.02
CA LYS A 100 1.03 -1.52 -8.44
C LYS A 100 0.11 -0.74 -9.38
N ALA A 101 -1.19 -0.74 -9.11
CA ALA A 101 -2.17 -0.01 -9.92
C ALA A 101 -1.91 1.51 -9.94
N MET A 102 -1.20 2.05 -8.95
CA MET A 102 -0.80 3.46 -8.87
C MET A 102 0.39 3.84 -9.76
N GLY A 103 1.08 2.86 -10.36
CA GLY A 103 2.27 3.07 -11.18
C GLY A 103 3.42 3.69 -10.37
N ASN A 104 4.05 4.75 -10.90
CA ASN A 104 5.19 5.41 -10.24
C ASN A 104 4.86 5.95 -8.83
N ALA A 105 3.62 6.40 -8.60
CA ALA A 105 3.19 6.82 -7.27
C ALA A 105 3.13 5.65 -6.27
N GLY A 106 3.07 4.42 -6.77
CA GLY A 106 3.07 3.18 -6.00
C GLY A 106 4.43 2.77 -5.43
N VAL A 107 5.53 3.35 -5.89
CA VAL A 107 6.88 2.99 -5.40
C VAL A 107 7.03 3.24 -3.91
N LEU A 108 6.61 4.41 -3.42
CA LEU A 108 6.67 4.72 -1.98
C LEU A 108 5.79 3.77 -1.14
N PRO A 109 4.52 3.49 -1.51
CA PRO A 109 3.74 2.46 -0.84
C PRO A 109 4.37 1.07 -0.87
N LEU A 110 4.95 0.62 -1.98
CA LEU A 110 5.63 -0.68 -2.06
C LEU A 110 6.80 -0.77 -1.07
N ILE A 111 7.59 0.31 -0.93
CA ILE A 111 8.66 0.39 0.07
C ILE A 111 8.09 0.31 1.49
N GLY A 112 7.01 1.05 1.77
CA GLY A 112 6.35 1.05 3.07
C GLY A 112 5.77 -0.32 3.44
N ILE A 113 5.11 -0.99 2.48
CA ILE A 113 4.59 -2.35 2.62
C ILE A 113 5.73 -3.31 2.92
N ALA A 114 6.82 -3.26 2.13
CA ALA A 114 7.96 -4.14 2.32
C ALA A 114 8.61 -3.98 3.71
N ALA A 115 8.76 -2.73 4.18
CA ALA A 115 9.28 -2.46 5.52
C ALA A 115 8.35 -3.04 6.61
N HIS A 116 7.03 -2.87 6.46
CA HIS A 116 6.05 -3.41 7.41
C HIS A 116 6.07 -4.95 7.44
N LEU A 117 6.06 -5.60 6.27
CA LEU A 117 6.14 -7.06 6.17
C LEU A 117 7.42 -7.62 6.79
N ALA A 118 8.55 -6.96 6.58
CA ALA A 118 9.81 -7.38 7.19
C ALA A 118 9.86 -7.18 8.71
N GLN A 119 9.21 -6.14 9.24
CA GLN A 119 9.04 -5.94 10.69
C GLN A 119 8.22 -7.08 11.31
N ASP A 120 7.23 -7.60 10.57
CA ASP A 120 6.46 -8.79 10.93
C ASP A 120 7.22 -10.11 10.71
N GLY A 121 8.47 -10.06 10.20
CA GLY A 121 9.29 -11.24 9.87
C GLY A 121 8.99 -11.88 8.51
N ASP A 122 8.07 -11.32 7.72
CA ASP A 122 7.69 -11.80 6.39
C ASP A 122 8.64 -11.27 5.30
N MET A 123 9.82 -11.86 5.23
CA MET A 123 10.85 -11.47 4.26
C MET A 123 10.52 -11.85 2.82
N LEU A 124 9.74 -12.92 2.61
CA LEU A 124 9.30 -13.31 1.27
C LEU A 124 8.30 -12.29 0.73
N GLY A 125 7.32 -11.88 1.55
CA GLY A 125 6.38 -10.83 1.19
C GLY A 125 7.06 -9.48 0.99
N ALA A 126 8.05 -9.13 1.82
CA ALA A 126 8.84 -7.91 1.64
C ALA A 126 9.60 -7.91 0.31
N HIS A 127 10.19 -9.05 -0.07
CA HIS A 127 10.88 -9.20 -1.35
C HIS A 127 9.90 -9.11 -2.53
N ASP A 128 8.74 -9.77 -2.44
CA ASP A 128 7.68 -9.72 -3.46
C ASP A 128 7.18 -8.29 -3.72
N ALA A 129 6.91 -7.53 -2.64
CA ALA A 129 6.52 -6.12 -2.75
C ALA A 129 7.58 -5.28 -3.48
N LEU A 130 8.87 -5.46 -3.16
CA LEU A 130 9.95 -4.71 -3.81
C LEU A 130 10.24 -5.15 -5.25
N ALA A 131 9.89 -6.39 -5.63
CA ALA A 131 10.08 -6.89 -7.00
C ALA A 131 9.29 -6.09 -8.05
N HIS A 132 8.31 -5.31 -7.61
CA HIS A 132 7.51 -4.43 -8.47
C HIS A 132 8.08 -3.02 -8.65
N ILE A 133 9.23 -2.71 -8.03
CA ILE A 133 9.98 -1.49 -8.29
C ILE A 133 10.91 -1.75 -9.48
N GLU A 134 10.73 -1.01 -10.58
CA GLU A 134 11.51 -1.18 -11.81
C GLU A 134 13.00 -0.83 -11.62
N ASP A 135 13.28 0.25 -10.89
CA ASP A 135 14.63 0.70 -10.56
C ASP A 135 15.37 -0.34 -9.71
N GLU A 136 16.32 -1.04 -10.34
CA GLU A 136 17.07 -2.13 -9.72
C GLU A 136 17.99 -1.66 -8.60
N ASP A 137 18.61 -0.48 -8.76
CA ASP A 137 19.53 0.08 -7.79
C ASP A 137 18.76 0.52 -6.54
N LEU A 138 17.62 1.18 -6.73
CA LEU A 138 16.70 1.52 -5.66
C LEU A 138 16.20 0.25 -4.96
N ARG A 139 15.73 -0.75 -5.72
CA ARG A 139 15.25 -2.03 -5.18
C ARG A 139 16.31 -2.72 -4.31
N ALA A 140 17.54 -2.84 -4.81
CA ALA A 140 18.65 -3.45 -4.08
C ALA A 140 19.09 -2.63 -2.86
N MET A 141 19.05 -1.29 -2.94
CA MET A 141 19.31 -0.41 -1.80
C MET A 141 18.26 -0.58 -0.70
N ILE A 142 16.97 -0.59 -1.06
CA ILE A 142 15.87 -0.72 -0.09
C ILE A 142 15.89 -2.09 0.56
N LEU A 143 16.09 -3.18 -0.21
CA LEU A 143 16.16 -4.53 0.34
C LEU A 143 17.25 -4.66 1.42
N ARG A 144 18.45 -4.09 1.18
CA ARG A 144 19.52 -4.04 2.19
C ARG A 144 19.10 -3.30 3.46
N LYS A 145 18.40 -2.17 3.33
CA LYS A 145 17.91 -1.39 4.48
C LYS A 145 16.84 -2.15 5.26
N VAL A 146 15.89 -2.77 4.56
CA VAL A 146 14.82 -3.59 5.16
C VAL A 146 15.42 -4.74 5.97
N ILE A 147 16.38 -5.49 5.42
CA ILE A 147 17.11 -6.55 6.12
C ILE A 147 17.85 -6.00 7.35
N ALA A 148 18.55 -4.87 7.21
CA ALA A 148 19.32 -4.27 8.31
C ALA A 148 18.42 -3.73 9.45
N SER A 149 17.18 -3.32 9.13
CA SER A 149 16.22 -2.80 10.10
C SER A 149 15.48 -3.88 10.90
N GLN A 150 15.73 -5.16 10.63
CA GLN A 150 15.14 -6.22 11.42
C GLN A 150 15.55 -6.08 12.89
N PRO A 151 14.60 -6.17 13.84
CA PRO A 151 14.97 -6.36 15.22
C PRO A 151 15.79 -7.65 15.27
N ARG A 152 17.06 -7.55 15.67
CA ARG A 152 17.84 -8.73 16.01
C ARG A 152 17.06 -9.42 17.11
N ILE A 153 16.32 -10.47 16.77
CA ILE A 153 15.80 -11.39 17.77
C ILE A 153 17.04 -11.89 18.49
N GLN A 154 17.30 -11.35 19.68
CA GLN A 154 18.27 -11.91 20.58
C GLN A 154 17.85 -13.36 20.74
N ARG A 155 18.65 -14.29 20.19
CA ARG A 155 18.51 -15.71 20.49
C ARG A 155 18.51 -15.83 22.01
N PRO A 156 17.42 -16.25 22.66
CA PRO A 156 17.50 -16.60 24.07
C PRO A 156 18.12 -18.00 24.10
N GLY A 157 19.42 -18.09 24.38
CA GLY A 157 20.06 -19.40 24.49
C GLY A 157 21.57 -19.39 24.44
N GLY A 158 22.18 -19.22 25.62
CA GLY A 158 23.30 -20.06 26.02
C GLY A 158 24.69 -19.59 25.65
N MET A 159 25.27 -18.73 26.49
CA MET A 159 26.62 -19.01 27.00
C MET A 159 26.80 -18.30 28.35
N ASN A 160 26.44 -19.00 29.42
CA ASN A 160 27.08 -18.79 30.71
C ASN A 160 28.50 -19.35 30.56
N PRO A 161 29.57 -18.58 30.80
CA PRO A 161 30.86 -19.13 31.13
C PRO A 161 30.88 -19.31 32.64
N ASP A 162 30.38 -20.45 33.12
CA ASP A 162 30.65 -20.86 34.49
C ASP A 162 31.29 -22.25 34.48
N GLU A 163 32.46 -22.31 35.11
CA GLU A 163 33.01 -23.43 35.85
C GLU A 163 33.45 -24.72 35.10
N GLY A 164 34.72 -25.11 35.36
CA GLY A 164 35.25 -26.47 35.14
C GLY A 164 36.55 -26.50 34.34
N GLN A 165 37.72 -26.16 34.93
CA GLN A 165 38.65 -27.08 35.62
C GLN A 165 39.85 -27.55 34.76
N ALA A 166 41.05 -27.20 35.20
CA ALA A 166 42.31 -27.99 35.17
C ALA A 166 43.33 -27.16 36.00
N GLU A 167 43.44 -27.35 37.31
CA GLU A 167 44.34 -28.32 37.99
C GLU A 167 45.76 -28.38 37.40
N GLU A 168 46.72 -27.86 38.17
CA GLU A 168 48.12 -28.29 38.39
C GLU A 168 48.71 -27.26 39.37
N ASP A 169 48.56 -27.43 40.69
CA ASP A 169 49.47 -28.16 41.58
C ASP A 169 50.93 -27.72 41.46
N ASP A 170 51.41 -26.85 42.37
CA ASP A 170 52.74 -27.06 42.94
C ASP A 170 52.88 -26.42 44.35
N SER A 171 52.91 -27.31 45.33
CA SER A 171 53.76 -27.30 46.53
C SER A 171 53.53 -26.31 47.68
N LEU A 172 53.03 -26.92 48.76
CA LEU A 172 53.04 -26.51 50.16
C LEU A 172 54.37 -26.88 50.86
N ALA A 173 54.64 -26.17 51.97
CA ALA A 173 55.56 -26.46 53.08
C ALA A 173 57.02 -25.98 52.90
N ALA A 174 57.66 -25.31 53.87
CA ALA A 174 57.41 -25.11 55.29
C ALA A 174 58.01 -23.78 55.79
#